data_AF-A0AAU2SH59-F1
#
_entry.id   AF-A0AAU2SH59-F1
#
_cell.length_a   1.000
_cell.length_b   1.000
_cell.length_c   1.000
_cell.angle_alpha   90.00
_cell.angle_beta   90.00
_cell.angle_gamma   90.00
#
_symmetry.space_group_name_H-M   'P 1'
#
loop_
_entity.id
_entity.type
_entity.pdbx_description
1 polymer ?
#
loop_
_entity_poly.entity_id
_entity_poly.type
_entity_poly.pdbx_seq_one_letter_code
_entity_poly.pdbx_strand_id
1 'polypeptide(L)'
;MASPKTPFWLAERVTDWDRVHVVEPLCDLADEHPAVRPWLLRAAADGDHLNGYFAGRVAVVAGLRDAMTRQAPDADVVDHAGRLLHVMCHCAGMGTTPAIAGMLARSLGSESQRDPVGPVERWAALRRAYLALLDREDWCETARTGLVAGDGQLTWLANITAELELRGLGTGTP
;
A
#
# COMPACT_ATOMS: atom_id res chain seq x y z
N MET A 1 -2.78 32.35 -24.68
CA MET A 1 -1.64 31.44 -24.46
C MET A 1 -2.12 30.33 -23.54
N ALA A 2 -2.18 29.08 -24.02
CA ALA A 2 -2.60 27.94 -23.21
C ALA A 2 -1.43 27.49 -22.33
N SER A 3 -1.55 27.63 -21.01
CA SER A 3 -0.59 27.02 -20.08
C SER A 3 -0.74 25.50 -20.11
N PRO A 4 0.37 24.74 -20.14
CA PRO A 4 0.33 23.29 -20.28
C PRO A 4 -0.31 22.68 -19.03
N LYS A 5 -1.34 21.85 -19.27
CA LYS A 5 -2.04 21.05 -18.27
C LYS A 5 -1.03 20.12 -17.61
N THR A 6 -0.76 20.31 -16.33
CA THR A 6 0.05 19.38 -15.54
C THR A 6 -0.59 17.99 -15.61
N PRO A 7 0.14 16.89 -15.84
CA PRO A 7 -0.44 15.56 -15.97
C PRO A 7 -1.27 15.12 -14.75
N PHE A 8 -0.99 15.67 -13.56
CA PHE A 8 -1.82 15.52 -12.36
C PHE A 8 -3.27 15.98 -12.55
N TRP A 9 -3.49 17.12 -13.22
CA TRP A 9 -4.84 17.66 -13.47
C TRP A 9 -5.67 16.71 -14.32
N LEU A 10 -5.03 16.06 -15.31
CA LEU A 10 -5.70 15.06 -16.12
C LEU A 10 -6.00 13.81 -15.29
N ALA A 11 -5.01 13.31 -14.55
CA ALA A 11 -5.13 12.12 -13.72
C ALA A 11 -6.21 12.24 -12.63
N GLU A 12 -6.47 13.44 -12.12
CA GLU A 12 -7.54 13.72 -11.15
C GLU A 12 -8.95 13.73 -11.75
N ARG A 13 -9.07 13.81 -13.08
CA ARG A 13 -10.36 14.01 -13.78
C ARG A 13 -10.75 12.85 -14.69
N VAL A 14 -9.82 11.95 -14.97
CA VAL A 14 -10.08 10.73 -15.76
C VAL A 14 -10.39 9.56 -14.83
N THR A 15 -11.24 8.65 -15.30
CA THR A 15 -11.61 7.40 -14.62
C THR A 15 -11.34 6.22 -15.54
N ASP A 16 -11.51 5.00 -15.03
CA ASP A 16 -11.36 3.76 -15.78
C ASP A 16 -9.99 3.63 -16.49
N TRP A 17 -9.98 3.10 -17.71
CA TRP A 17 -8.78 2.90 -18.53
C TRP A 17 -8.00 4.19 -18.80
N ASP A 18 -8.68 5.34 -18.91
CA ASP A 18 -8.00 6.62 -19.11
C ASP A 18 -7.11 6.96 -17.91
N ARG A 19 -7.52 6.59 -16.69
CA ARG A 19 -6.69 6.75 -15.50
C ARG A 19 -5.45 5.87 -15.54
N VAL A 20 -5.58 4.61 -15.95
CA VAL A 20 -4.45 3.68 -16.11
C VAL A 20 -3.42 4.26 -17.08
N HIS A 21 -3.87 4.74 -18.24
CA HIS A 21 -3.00 5.30 -19.27
C HIS A 21 -2.32 6.62 -18.88
N VAL A 22 -2.83 7.34 -17.89
CA VAL A 22 -2.21 8.57 -17.38
C VAL A 22 -1.28 8.29 -16.21
N VAL A 23 -1.66 7.40 -15.29
CA VAL A 23 -0.89 7.13 -14.07
C VAL A 23 0.33 6.24 -14.33
N GLU A 24 0.25 5.28 -15.24
CA GLU A 24 1.40 4.42 -15.57
C GLU A 24 2.61 5.21 -16.11
N PRO A 25 2.47 6.13 -17.08
CA PRO A 25 3.58 6.97 -17.52
C PRO A 25 4.10 7.91 -16.43
N LEU A 26 3.24 8.37 -15.52
CA LEU A 26 3.68 9.18 -14.38
C LEU A 26 4.65 8.41 -13.47
N CYS A 27 4.57 7.08 -13.40
CA CYS A 27 5.55 6.29 -12.67
C CYS A 27 6.97 6.39 -13.27
N ASP A 28 7.11 6.54 -14.59
CA ASP A 28 8.43 6.73 -15.23
C ASP A 28 9.00 8.13 -14.96
N LEU A 29 8.11 9.12 -14.84
CA LEU A 29 8.48 10.52 -14.59
C LEU A 29 8.73 10.85 -13.11
N ALA A 30 8.67 9.84 -12.24
CA ALA A 30 8.76 10.01 -10.78
C ALA A 30 10.08 10.65 -10.33
N ASP A 31 11.17 10.38 -11.03
CA ASP A 31 12.50 10.93 -10.73
C ASP A 31 12.80 12.21 -11.53
N GLU A 32 12.08 12.45 -12.62
CA GLU A 32 12.25 13.63 -13.49
C GLU A 32 11.56 14.87 -12.92
N HIS A 33 10.51 14.68 -12.11
CA HIS A 33 9.71 15.77 -11.58
C HIS A 33 9.45 15.61 -10.07
N PRO A 34 9.90 16.56 -9.23
CA PRO A 34 9.85 16.43 -7.78
C PRO A 34 8.43 16.39 -7.20
N ALA A 35 7.43 16.83 -7.96
CA ALA A 35 6.02 16.78 -7.57
C ALA A 35 5.35 15.42 -7.84
N VAL A 36 5.93 14.58 -8.71
CA VAL A 36 5.31 13.33 -9.15
C VAL A 36 5.29 12.30 -8.03
N ARG A 37 6.43 12.01 -7.37
CA ARG A 37 6.48 11.07 -6.23
C ARG A 37 5.51 11.45 -5.11
N PRO A 38 5.47 12.71 -4.61
CA PRO A 38 4.50 13.14 -3.60
C PRO A 38 3.04 12.99 -4.03
N TRP A 39 2.73 13.20 -5.30
CA TRP A 39 1.37 13.03 -5.83
C TRP A 39 1.01 11.54 -5.97
N LEU A 40 1.94 10.72 -6.50
CA LEU A 40 1.76 9.27 -6.61
C LEU A 40 1.50 8.63 -5.25
N LEU A 41 2.15 9.14 -4.19
CA LEU A 41 2.03 8.66 -2.83
C LEU A 41 0.69 9.00 -2.14
N ARG A 42 -0.06 9.99 -2.65
CA ARG A 42 -1.28 10.50 -2.00
C ARG A 42 -2.55 10.35 -2.83
N ALA A 43 -2.43 10.31 -4.16
CA ALA A 43 -3.58 10.56 -5.03
C ALA A 43 -3.70 9.62 -6.23
N ALA A 44 -2.69 8.80 -6.53
CA ALA A 44 -2.66 8.00 -7.77
C ALA A 44 -3.87 7.06 -7.93
N ALA A 45 -4.41 6.53 -6.83
CA ALA A 45 -5.48 5.54 -6.83
C ALA A 45 -6.69 6.10 -6.09
N ASP A 46 -7.83 6.11 -6.78
CA ASP A 46 -9.11 6.57 -6.24
C ASP A 46 -9.93 5.43 -5.58
N GLY A 47 -9.56 4.18 -5.85
CA GLY A 47 -10.24 2.99 -5.35
C GLY A 47 -11.00 2.20 -6.42
N ASP A 48 -10.99 2.65 -7.68
CA ASP A 48 -11.47 1.84 -8.80
C ASP A 48 -10.65 0.54 -8.96
N HIS A 49 -11.32 -0.52 -9.41
CA HIS A 49 -10.74 -1.85 -9.61
C HIS A 49 -9.63 -1.88 -10.68
N LEU A 50 -9.69 -1.04 -11.71
CA LEU A 50 -8.65 -0.92 -12.73
C LEU A 50 -7.35 -0.32 -12.19
N ASN A 51 -7.37 0.31 -11.01
CA ASN A 51 -6.14 0.75 -10.36
C ASN A 51 -5.19 -0.42 -10.05
N GLY A 52 -5.69 -1.67 -10.03
CA GLY A 52 -4.88 -2.87 -9.83
C GLY A 52 -3.79 -3.05 -10.88
N TYR A 53 -3.95 -2.50 -12.08
CA TYR A 53 -2.95 -2.54 -13.14
C TYR A 53 -1.68 -1.75 -12.78
N PHE A 54 -1.81 -0.63 -12.05
CA PHE A 54 -0.67 0.22 -11.70
C PHE A 54 -0.36 0.27 -10.20
N ALA A 55 -1.23 -0.23 -9.33
CA ALA A 55 -1.14 -0.02 -7.88
C ALA A 55 0.17 -0.54 -7.26
N GLY A 56 0.66 -1.69 -7.72
CA GLY A 56 1.96 -2.22 -7.26
C GLY A 56 3.14 -1.35 -7.68
N ARG A 57 3.11 -0.88 -8.93
CA ARG A 57 4.14 0.00 -9.47
C ARG A 57 4.15 1.34 -8.74
N VAL A 58 2.98 1.91 -8.49
CA VAL A 58 2.83 3.13 -7.67
C VAL A 58 3.37 2.91 -6.27
N ALA A 59 3.04 1.80 -5.59
CA ALA A 59 3.53 1.53 -4.23
C ALA A 59 5.07 1.50 -4.17
N VAL A 60 5.73 0.92 -5.17
CA VAL A 60 7.19 0.88 -5.27
C VAL A 60 7.76 2.26 -5.61
N VAL A 61 7.28 2.86 -6.71
CA VAL A 61 7.82 4.12 -7.24
C VAL A 61 7.57 5.30 -6.31
N ALA A 62 6.43 5.36 -5.63
CA ALA A 62 6.15 6.41 -4.66
C ALA A 62 6.94 6.26 -3.35
N GLY A 63 7.63 5.13 -3.15
CA GLY A 63 8.30 4.82 -1.89
C GLY A 63 7.32 4.62 -0.75
N LEU A 64 6.17 3.97 -1.02
CA LEU A 64 5.09 3.82 -0.05
C LEU A 64 5.58 3.18 1.26
N ARG A 65 6.43 2.16 1.14
CA ARG A 65 7.05 1.51 2.30
C ARG A 65 7.75 2.51 3.21
N ASP A 66 8.65 3.30 2.63
CA ASP A 66 9.49 4.24 3.40
C ASP A 66 8.65 5.38 3.97
N ALA A 67 7.52 5.71 3.33
CA ALA A 67 6.56 6.66 3.87
C ALA A 67 5.80 6.11 5.08
N MET A 68 5.40 4.83 5.03
CA MET A 68 4.66 4.16 6.11
C MET A 68 5.52 3.86 7.34
N THR A 69 6.86 3.79 7.21
CA THR A 69 7.78 3.59 8.33
C THR A 69 8.15 4.87 9.08
N ARG A 70 7.75 6.05 8.58
CA ARG A 70 8.00 7.32 9.28
C ARG A 70 7.21 7.39 10.58
N GLN A 71 7.78 8.10 11.55
CA GLN A 71 7.07 8.40 12.79
C GLN A 71 5.96 9.41 12.47
N ALA A 72 4.70 8.95 12.52
CA ALA A 72 3.51 9.68 12.06
C ALA A 72 3.40 9.92 10.54
N PRO A 73 3.04 8.88 9.75
CA PRO A 73 2.67 9.09 8.36
C PRO A 73 1.46 10.02 8.24
N ASP A 74 1.49 10.85 7.20
CA ASP A 74 0.41 11.76 6.79
C ASP A 74 -0.89 10.98 6.52
N ALA A 75 -2.03 11.51 6.97
CA ALA A 75 -3.33 10.84 6.86
C ALA A 75 -3.70 10.53 5.41
N ASP A 76 -3.39 11.44 4.47
CA ASP A 76 -3.62 11.22 3.04
C ASP A 76 -2.80 10.05 2.50
N VAL A 77 -1.58 9.85 3.02
CA VAL A 77 -0.72 8.72 2.67
C VAL A 77 -1.28 7.42 3.22
N VAL A 78 -1.79 7.41 4.46
CA VAL A 78 -2.43 6.23 5.06
C VAL A 78 -3.70 5.84 4.31
N ASP A 79 -4.54 6.83 3.97
CA ASP A 79 -5.76 6.63 3.19
C ASP A 79 -5.47 6.09 1.79
N HIS A 80 -4.51 6.68 1.09
CA HIS A 80 -4.11 6.26 -0.25
C HIS A 80 -3.45 4.89 -0.25
N ALA A 81 -2.58 4.60 0.72
CA ALA A 81 -2.03 3.27 0.96
C ALA A 81 -3.16 2.24 1.11
N GLY A 82 -4.17 2.57 1.92
CA GLY A 82 -5.35 1.75 2.13
C GLY A 82 -6.10 1.43 0.81
N ARG A 83 -6.20 2.39 -0.11
CA ARG A 83 -6.85 2.18 -1.42
C ARG A 83 -6.00 1.32 -2.36
N LEU A 84 -4.71 1.63 -2.47
CA LEU A 84 -3.78 0.85 -3.28
C LEU A 84 -3.83 -0.63 -2.89
N LEU A 85 -3.72 -0.90 -1.59
CA LEU A 85 -3.66 -2.25 -1.08
C LEU A 85 -5.02 -2.95 -1.16
N HIS A 86 -6.13 -2.26 -0.92
CA HIS A 86 -7.46 -2.82 -1.15
C HIS A 86 -7.64 -3.32 -2.59
N VAL A 87 -7.28 -2.50 -3.58
CA VAL A 87 -7.43 -2.87 -5.00
C VAL A 87 -6.49 -4.02 -5.37
N MET A 88 -5.23 -3.97 -4.95
CA MET A 88 -4.29 -5.07 -5.22
C MET A 88 -4.74 -6.40 -4.59
N CYS A 89 -5.43 -6.36 -3.45
CA CYS A 89 -5.96 -7.55 -2.80
C CYS A 89 -7.20 -8.13 -3.49
N HIS A 90 -8.03 -7.27 -4.09
CA HIS A 90 -9.15 -7.70 -4.93
C HIS A 90 -8.67 -8.28 -6.27
N CYS A 91 -7.52 -7.81 -6.78
CA CYS A 91 -6.88 -8.31 -8.00
C CYS A 91 -5.89 -9.48 -7.74
N ALA A 92 -6.24 -10.41 -6.85
CA ALA A 92 -5.45 -11.60 -6.50
C ALA A 92 -4.00 -11.33 -6.01
N GLY A 93 -3.74 -10.16 -5.42
CA GLY A 93 -2.42 -9.83 -4.86
C GLY A 93 -1.44 -9.23 -5.87
N MET A 94 -1.86 -8.92 -7.10
CA MET A 94 -0.99 -8.25 -8.07
C MET A 94 -0.42 -6.95 -7.48
N GLY A 95 0.90 -6.90 -7.31
CA GLY A 95 1.61 -5.72 -6.86
C GLY A 95 1.71 -5.51 -5.33
N THR A 96 1.05 -6.33 -4.50
CA THR A 96 1.18 -6.23 -3.03
C THR A 96 2.25 -7.17 -2.52
N THR A 97 3.09 -6.67 -1.60
CA THR A 97 3.99 -7.53 -0.82
C THR A 97 3.41 -7.77 0.58
N PRO A 98 3.66 -8.96 1.18
CA PRO A 98 3.24 -9.25 2.56
C PRO A 98 3.73 -8.18 3.56
N ALA A 99 4.92 -7.63 3.35
CA ALA A 99 5.50 -6.60 4.22
C ALA A 99 4.63 -5.33 4.29
N ILE A 100 4.08 -4.90 3.15
CA ILE A 100 3.25 -3.69 3.08
C ILE A 100 1.88 -3.90 3.76
N ALA A 101 1.27 -5.07 3.60
CA ALA A 101 0.02 -5.39 4.30
C ALA A 101 0.19 -5.43 5.84
N GLY A 102 1.32 -5.96 6.33
CA GLY A 102 1.65 -5.98 7.76
C GLY A 102 1.79 -4.58 8.38
N MET A 103 2.46 -3.65 7.67
CA MET A 103 2.59 -2.27 8.12
C MET A 103 1.24 -1.58 8.31
N LEU A 104 0.31 -1.75 7.35
CA LEU A 104 -1.01 -1.13 7.46
C LEU A 104 -1.85 -1.74 8.59
N ALA A 105 -1.85 -3.06 8.74
CA ALA A 105 -2.59 -3.71 9.83
C ALA A 105 -2.16 -3.18 11.21
N ARG A 106 -0.87 -2.85 11.37
CA ARG A 106 -0.31 -2.24 12.58
C ARG A 106 -0.64 -0.76 12.71
N SER A 107 -0.43 0.06 11.67
CA SER A 107 -0.74 1.50 11.69
C SER A 107 -2.22 1.74 12.00
N LEU A 108 -3.12 0.98 11.37
CA LEU A 108 -4.57 1.04 11.63
C LEU A 108 -4.98 0.52 13.02
N GLY A 109 -4.12 -0.25 13.68
CA GLY A 109 -4.29 -0.71 15.05
C GLY A 109 -3.79 0.27 16.12
N SER A 110 -3.00 1.28 15.74
CA SER A 110 -2.47 2.27 16.68
C SER A 110 -3.50 3.38 16.91
N GLU A 111 -3.98 3.52 18.15
CA GLU A 111 -4.96 4.56 18.53
C GLU A 111 -4.37 5.99 18.47
N SER A 112 -3.04 6.13 18.45
CA SER A 112 -2.35 7.42 18.57
C SER A 112 -2.42 8.31 17.33
N GLN A 113 -2.99 7.82 16.23
CA GLN A 113 -2.95 8.48 14.92
C GLN A 113 -4.34 8.66 14.29
N ARG A 114 -5.41 8.30 15.02
CA ARG A 114 -6.78 8.48 14.55
C ARG A 114 -7.24 9.91 14.83
N ASP A 115 -7.53 10.65 13.76
CA ASP A 115 -8.37 11.84 13.86
C ASP A 115 -9.76 11.39 14.38
N PRO A 116 -10.29 11.98 15.47
CA PRO A 116 -11.57 11.56 16.07
C PRO A 116 -12.79 11.67 15.13
N VAL A 117 -12.64 12.22 13.91
CA VAL A 117 -13.74 12.51 12.99
C VAL A 117 -13.84 11.51 11.80
N GLY A 118 -13.04 10.45 11.76
CA GLY A 118 -13.19 9.37 10.77
C GLY A 118 -14.02 8.18 11.28
N PRO A 119 -14.86 7.50 10.45
CA PRO A 119 -15.67 6.38 10.88
C PRO A 119 -14.77 5.19 11.22
N VAL A 120 -14.52 5.00 12.52
CA VAL A 120 -13.71 3.93 13.15
C VAL A 120 -14.02 2.54 12.57
N GLU A 121 -15.26 2.33 12.13
CA GLU A 121 -15.74 1.10 11.52
C GLU A 121 -15.08 0.78 10.17
N ARG A 122 -14.86 1.80 9.32
CA ARG A 122 -14.18 1.64 8.02
C ARG A 122 -12.73 1.19 8.21
N TRP A 123 -12.05 1.78 9.18
CA TRP A 123 -10.66 1.43 9.53
C TRP A 123 -10.54 0.04 10.15
N ALA A 124 -11.49 -0.34 10.98
CA ALA A 124 -11.55 -1.68 11.55
C ALA A 124 -11.84 -2.77 10.49
N ALA A 125 -12.66 -2.46 9.49
CA ALA A 125 -12.94 -3.36 8.37
C ALA A 125 -11.70 -3.52 7.47
N LEU A 126 -11.02 -2.41 7.14
CA LEU A 126 -9.77 -2.44 6.38
C LEU A 126 -8.66 -3.21 7.11
N ARG A 127 -8.50 -2.97 8.43
CA ARG A 127 -7.53 -3.72 9.24
C ARG A 127 -7.82 -5.22 9.20
N ARG A 128 -9.08 -5.63 9.37
CA ARG A 128 -9.48 -7.06 9.28
C ARG A 128 -9.18 -7.66 7.92
N ALA A 129 -9.42 -6.93 6.83
CA ALA A 129 -9.07 -7.39 5.49
C ALA A 129 -7.55 -7.64 5.35
N TYR A 130 -6.71 -6.71 5.83
CA TYR A 130 -5.24 -6.90 5.80
C TYR A 130 -4.75 -8.07 6.64
N LEU A 131 -5.33 -8.27 7.83
CA LEU A 131 -5.02 -9.43 8.65
C LEU A 131 -5.39 -10.74 7.93
N ALA A 132 -6.55 -10.78 7.26
CA ALA A 132 -6.98 -11.96 6.51
C ALA A 132 -6.08 -12.27 5.29
N LEU A 133 -5.51 -11.25 4.65
CA LEU A 133 -4.54 -11.41 3.56
C LEU A 133 -3.20 -11.95 4.05
N LEU A 134 -2.73 -11.44 5.18
CA LEU A 134 -1.51 -11.93 5.82
C LEU A 134 -1.63 -13.38 6.28
N ASP A 135 -2.86 -13.86 6.53
CA ASP A 135 -3.16 -15.23 6.94
C ASP A 135 -3.36 -16.20 5.76
N ARG A 136 -3.29 -15.72 4.51
CA ARG A 136 -3.38 -16.61 3.34
C ARG A 136 -2.12 -17.48 3.20
N GLU A 137 -2.32 -18.73 2.80
CA GLU A 137 -1.26 -19.73 2.70
C GLU A 137 -0.17 -19.37 1.67
N ASP A 138 -0.56 -18.85 0.51
CA ASP A 138 0.36 -18.40 -0.54
C ASP A 138 1.23 -17.20 -0.11
N TRP A 139 0.67 -16.34 0.74
CA TRP A 139 1.38 -15.19 1.31
C TRP A 139 2.29 -15.60 2.46
N CYS A 140 1.85 -16.55 3.29
CA CYS A 140 2.70 -17.16 4.31
C CYS A 140 3.89 -17.89 3.68
N GLU A 141 3.70 -18.59 2.55
CA GLU A 141 4.77 -19.27 1.83
C GLU A 141 5.76 -18.28 1.19
N THR A 142 5.25 -17.20 0.58
CA THR A 142 6.08 -16.11 0.05
C THR A 142 6.92 -15.48 1.16
N ALA A 143 6.31 -15.19 2.30
CA ALA A 143 6.99 -14.62 3.45
C ALA A 143 8.04 -15.58 4.06
N ARG A 144 7.72 -16.88 4.18
CA ARG A 144 8.67 -17.92 4.62
C ARG A 144 9.86 -18.06 3.66
N THR A 145 9.61 -18.04 2.36
CA THR A 145 10.67 -18.14 1.33
C THR A 145 11.64 -16.97 1.41
N GLY A 146 11.13 -15.74 1.53
CA GLY A 146 12.01 -14.59 1.65
C GLY A 146 12.69 -14.46 3.02
N LEU A 147 12.10 -14.99 4.10
CA LEU A 147 12.81 -15.16 5.38
C LEU A 147 14.04 -16.07 5.25
N VAL A 148 13.91 -17.22 4.57
CA VAL A 148 15.04 -18.12 4.29
C VAL A 148 16.09 -17.44 3.41
N ALA A 149 15.67 -16.57 2.49
CA ALA A 149 16.56 -15.77 1.65
C ALA A 149 17.24 -14.60 2.38
N GLY A 150 16.94 -14.37 3.67
CA GLY A 150 17.51 -13.28 4.46
C GLY A 150 16.94 -11.91 4.11
N ASP A 151 15.73 -11.85 3.56
CA ASP A 151 15.05 -10.59 3.27
C ASP A 151 14.72 -9.85 4.58
N GLY A 152 15.40 -8.73 4.79
CA GLY A 152 15.21 -7.89 5.97
C GLY A 152 13.78 -7.37 6.13
N GLN A 153 13.03 -7.23 5.03
CA GLN A 153 11.63 -6.79 5.06
C GLN A 153 10.69 -7.88 5.60
N LEU A 154 10.95 -9.13 5.24
CA LEU A 154 10.14 -10.26 5.71
C LEU A 154 10.55 -10.68 7.13
N THR A 155 11.81 -10.46 7.50
CA THR A 155 12.29 -10.55 8.88
C THR A 155 11.57 -9.54 9.79
N TRP A 156 11.46 -8.29 9.34
CA TRP A 156 10.68 -7.28 10.05
C TRP A 156 9.19 -7.65 10.13
N LEU A 157 8.61 -8.15 9.03
CA LEU A 157 7.21 -8.59 9.00
C LEU A 157 6.93 -9.73 9.99
N ALA A 158 7.83 -10.71 10.10
CA ALA A 158 7.68 -11.83 11.02
C ALA A 158 7.55 -11.37 12.48
N ASN A 159 8.33 -10.36 12.88
CA ASN A 159 8.23 -9.76 14.20
C ASN A 159 6.85 -9.08 14.40
N ILE A 160 6.36 -8.36 13.39
CA ILE A 160 5.07 -7.67 13.43
C ILE A 160 3.89 -8.66 13.46
N THR A 161 3.95 -9.75 12.71
CA THR A 161 2.90 -10.77 12.73
C THR A 161 2.87 -11.56 14.04
N ALA A 162 4.02 -11.72 14.71
CA ALA A 162 4.08 -12.29 16.06
C ALA A 162 3.40 -11.36 17.08
N GLU A 163 3.57 -10.04 16.97
CA GLU A 163 2.83 -9.04 17.76
C GLU A 163 1.31 -9.06 17.47
N LEU A 164 0.92 -9.46 16.26
CA LEU A 164 -0.48 -9.46 15.79
C LEU A 164 -1.19 -10.82 15.92
N GLU A 165 -0.55 -11.83 16.54
CA GLU A 165 -1.08 -13.19 16.77
C GLU A 165 -1.58 -13.92 15.49
N LEU A 166 -0.98 -13.66 14.33
CA LEU A 166 -1.35 -14.30 13.06
C LEU A 166 -0.67 -15.67 12.88
N ARG A 167 -1.30 -16.60 12.13
CA ARG A 167 -0.82 -18.00 12.01
C ARG A 167 0.42 -18.17 11.12
N GLY A 168 0.94 -17.12 10.49
CA GLY A 168 1.81 -17.28 9.32
C GLY A 168 3.33 -17.32 9.53
N LEU A 169 3.89 -16.72 10.58
CA LEU A 169 5.35 -16.49 10.69
C LEU A 169 5.94 -16.86 12.05
N GLY A 170 5.22 -17.66 12.84
CA GLY A 170 5.74 -18.20 14.09
C GLY A 170 7.06 -18.90 13.85
N THR A 171 8.09 -18.45 14.54
CA THR A 171 9.41 -19.08 14.55
C THR A 171 9.25 -20.53 14.98
N GLY A 172 9.23 -21.44 14.00
CA GLY A 172 9.53 -22.83 14.26
C GLY A 172 10.96 -22.91 14.74
N THR A 173 11.17 -22.83 16.06
CA THR A 173 12.33 -23.44 16.68
C THR A 173 12.26 -24.95 16.40
N PRO A 174 13.37 -25.59 15.98
CA PRO A 174 13.39 -27.02 15.65
C PRO A 174 12.94 -27.92 16.80
#